data_AF-A0A1Q5PIH6-F1
#
_entry.id   AF-A0A1Q5PIH6-F1
#
_cell.length_a   1.000
_cell.length_b   1.000
_cell.length_c   1.000
_cell.angle_alpha   90.00
_cell.angle_beta   90.00
_cell.angle_gamma   90.00
#
_symmetry.space_group_name_H-M   'P 1'
#
loop_
_entity.id
_entity.type
_entity.pdbx_description
1 polymer ?
#
loop_
_entity_poly.entity_id
_entity_poly.type
_entity_poly.pdbx_seq_one_letter_code
_entity_poly.pdbx_strand_id
1 'polypeptide(L)'
;MTNKQDILTLDDVKLLVDTFYTRVRADALLGPIFDERIQDRWARHLDIMYRFWQTVLLEELTYHGSPGTKHITLPVGAEHFDRWISIFYTTLDELFSGEKAEEAKWRAQKMADMFASKIEYYKQNSGRTIL
;
A
#
# COMPACT_ATOMS: atom_id res chain seq x y z
N MET A 1 5.87 -23.81 -16.44
CA MET A 1 6.08 -22.93 -15.27
C MET A 1 6.77 -21.69 -15.79
N THR A 2 6.10 -20.55 -15.77
CA THR A 2 6.71 -19.27 -16.17
C THR A 2 7.71 -18.89 -15.09
N ASN A 3 8.98 -18.76 -15.44
CA ASN A 3 10.01 -18.30 -14.52
C ASN A 3 9.80 -16.79 -14.30
N LYS A 4 9.23 -16.40 -13.15
CA LYS A 4 8.96 -15.00 -12.85
C LYS A 4 10.24 -14.37 -12.31
N GLN A 5 10.51 -13.13 -12.72
CA GLN A 5 11.65 -12.38 -12.22
C GLN A 5 11.39 -11.83 -10.81
N ASP A 6 12.44 -11.43 -10.11
CA ASP A 6 12.32 -10.70 -8.84
C ASP A 6 12.23 -9.18 -9.10
N ILE A 7 12.02 -8.39 -8.05
CA ILE A 7 11.90 -6.92 -8.13
C ILE A 7 13.28 -6.30 -7.94
N LEU A 8 13.93 -5.87 -9.03
CA LEU A 8 15.32 -5.40 -8.99
C LEU A 8 15.50 -3.97 -9.50
N THR A 9 14.51 -3.42 -10.22
CA THR A 9 14.60 -2.11 -10.86
C THR A 9 13.40 -1.23 -10.54
N LEU A 10 13.54 0.08 -10.80
CA LEU A 10 12.40 1.01 -10.70
C LEU A 10 11.26 0.64 -11.66
N ASP A 11 11.57 0.06 -12.82
CA ASP A 11 10.53 -0.33 -13.78
C ASP A 11 9.74 -1.56 -13.28
N ASP A 12 10.38 -2.47 -12.53
CA ASP A 12 9.67 -3.55 -11.82
C ASP A 12 8.73 -2.99 -10.75
N VAL A 13 9.20 -1.98 -9.99
CA VAL A 13 8.38 -1.30 -8.98
C VAL A 13 7.18 -0.61 -9.62
N LYS A 14 7.37 0.10 -10.75
CA LYS A 14 6.27 0.74 -11.47
C LYS A 14 5.26 -0.30 -11.96
N LEU A 15 5.73 -1.41 -12.55
CA LEU A 15 4.86 -2.49 -13.00
C LEU A 15 4.00 -3.06 -11.85
N LEU A 16 4.63 -3.31 -10.68
CA LEU A 16 3.92 -3.74 -9.48
C LEU A 16 2.85 -2.72 -9.07
N VAL A 17 3.25 -1.46 -8.89
CA VAL A 17 2.39 -0.38 -8.38
C VAL A 17 1.24 -0.10 -9.33
N ASP A 18 1.48 -0.03 -10.64
CA ASP A 18 0.45 0.24 -11.64
C ASP A 18 -0.57 -0.89 -11.70
N THR A 19 -0.10 -2.14 -11.74
CA THR A 19 -0.99 -3.31 -11.76
C THR A 19 -1.81 -3.38 -10.48
N PHE A 20 -1.18 -3.15 -9.33
CA PHE A 20 -1.82 -3.16 -8.04
C PHE A 20 -2.90 -2.09 -7.93
N TYR A 21 -2.59 -0.83 -8.24
CA TYR A 21 -3.56 0.26 -8.12
C TYR A 21 -4.66 0.23 -9.18
N THR A 22 -4.39 -0.36 -10.35
CA THR A 22 -5.46 -0.67 -11.32
C THR A 22 -6.51 -1.58 -10.69
N ARG A 23 -6.08 -2.61 -9.94
CA ARG A 23 -6.98 -3.55 -9.25
C ARG A 23 -7.67 -2.92 -8.05
N VAL A 24 -6.93 -2.17 -7.23
CA VAL A 24 -7.50 -1.43 -6.09
C VAL A 24 -8.60 -0.48 -6.55
N ARG A 25 -8.38 0.25 -7.64
CA ARG A 25 -9.37 1.19 -8.17
C ARG A 25 -10.62 0.49 -8.71
N ALA A 26 -10.47 -0.70 -9.29
CA ALA A 26 -11.59 -1.50 -9.78
C ALA A 26 -12.31 -2.29 -8.66
N ASP A 27 -11.73 -2.38 -7.47
CA ASP A 27 -12.29 -3.14 -6.36
C ASP A 27 -13.48 -2.41 -5.72
N ALA A 28 -14.57 -3.13 -5.46
CA ALA A 28 -15.81 -2.54 -4.95
C ALA A 28 -15.70 -2.00 -3.50
N LEU A 29 -14.81 -2.57 -2.69
CA LEU A 29 -14.61 -2.15 -1.30
C LEU A 29 -13.60 -1.01 -1.21
N LEU A 30 -12.48 -1.11 -1.95
CA LEU A 30 -11.40 -0.13 -1.86
C LEU A 30 -11.56 1.04 -2.82
N GLY A 31 -12.02 0.79 -4.04
CA GLY A 31 -12.10 1.77 -5.14
C GLY A 31 -12.75 3.09 -4.72
N PRO A 32 -13.96 3.08 -4.11
CA PRO A 32 -14.62 4.30 -3.66
C PRO A 32 -13.80 5.15 -2.68
N ILE A 33 -13.07 4.52 -1.76
CA ILE A 33 -12.25 5.21 -0.75
C ILE A 33 -11.06 5.90 -1.42
N PHE A 34 -10.39 5.20 -2.33
CA PHE A 34 -9.26 5.76 -3.06
C PHE A 34 -9.72 6.86 -4.02
N ASP A 35 -10.79 6.67 -4.78
CA ASP A 35 -11.32 7.68 -5.70
C ASP A 35 -11.82 8.93 -4.96
N GLU A 36 -12.46 8.81 -3.80
CA GLU A 36 -12.87 9.96 -2.99
C GLU A 36 -11.67 10.80 -2.53
N ARG A 37 -10.57 10.15 -2.12
CA ARG A 37 -9.40 10.82 -1.54
C ARG A 37 -8.39 11.33 -2.57
N ILE A 38 -8.18 10.56 -3.65
CA ILE A 38 -7.22 10.87 -4.71
C ILE A 38 -7.87 11.76 -5.77
N GLN A 39 -9.13 11.49 -6.12
CA GLN A 39 -9.87 12.22 -7.15
C GLN A 39 -9.12 12.23 -8.49
N ASP A 40 -8.84 13.40 -9.04
CA ASP A 40 -8.13 13.61 -10.30
C ASP A 40 -6.59 13.45 -10.18
N ARG A 41 -6.06 13.23 -8.97
CA ARG A 41 -4.60 13.25 -8.70
C ARG A 41 -3.94 11.87 -8.75
N TRP A 42 -4.51 10.93 -9.51
CA TRP A 42 -4.00 9.55 -9.62
C TRP A 42 -2.53 9.49 -10.07
N ALA A 43 -2.16 10.24 -11.10
CA ALA A 43 -0.77 10.26 -11.58
C ALA A 43 0.22 10.69 -10.48
N ARG A 44 -0.16 11.69 -9.66
CA ARG A 44 0.64 12.14 -8.52
C ARG A 44 0.71 11.09 -7.42
N HIS A 45 -0.40 10.40 -7.14
CA HIS A 45 -0.43 9.32 -6.16
C HIS A 45 0.49 8.17 -6.57
N LEU A 46 0.44 7.75 -7.83
CA LEU A 46 1.30 6.70 -8.35
C LEU A 46 2.79 7.08 -8.28
N ASP A 47 3.18 8.32 -8.61
CA ASP A 47 4.58 8.78 -8.45
C ASP A 47 5.07 8.65 -7.00
N ILE A 48 4.23 9.02 -6.03
CA ILE A 48 4.53 8.86 -4.61
C ILE A 48 4.72 7.38 -4.25
N MET A 49 3.88 6.50 -4.80
CA MET A 49 3.94 5.06 -4.55
C MET A 49 5.14 4.39 -5.20
N TYR A 50 5.57 4.84 -6.38
CA TYR A 50 6.82 4.36 -6.99
C TYR A 50 8.01 4.69 -6.08
N ARG A 51 8.15 5.95 -5.67
CA ARG A 51 9.23 6.40 -4.76
C ARG A 51 9.20 5.63 -3.44
N PHE A 52 8.00 5.48 -2.88
CA PHE A 52 7.82 4.76 -1.62
C PHE A 52 8.32 3.31 -1.72
N TRP A 53 7.86 2.54 -2.70
CA TRP A 53 8.28 1.15 -2.86
C TRP A 53 9.72 1.00 -3.34
N GLN A 54 10.24 1.95 -4.11
CA GLN A 54 11.66 2.00 -4.48
C GLN A 54 12.54 2.15 -3.24
N THR A 55 12.17 3.04 -2.31
CA THR A 55 12.86 3.18 -1.02
C THR A 55 12.75 1.92 -0.16
N VAL A 56 11.57 1.30 -0.09
CA VAL A 56 11.35 0.13 0.76
C VAL A 56 12.08 -1.12 0.26
N LEU A 57 12.12 -1.34 -1.07
CA LEU A 57 12.63 -2.58 -1.64
C LEU A 57 14.05 -2.45 -2.20
N LEU A 58 14.38 -1.31 -2.79
CA LEU A 58 15.65 -1.08 -3.48
C LEU A 58 16.59 -0.15 -2.69
N GLU A 59 16.18 0.29 -1.48
CA GLU A 59 16.96 1.14 -0.58
C GLU A 59 17.37 2.52 -1.16
N GLU A 60 16.74 2.91 -2.26
CA GLU A 60 16.91 4.22 -2.89
C GLU A 60 16.04 5.27 -2.17
N LEU A 61 16.68 6.17 -1.41
CA LEU A 61 16.02 7.16 -0.53
C LEU A 61 15.30 8.30 -1.30
N THR A 62 14.27 7.95 -2.07
CA THR A 62 13.51 8.87 -2.93
C THR A 62 12.15 9.27 -2.34
N TYR A 63 11.77 8.68 -1.20
CA TYR A 63 10.56 8.99 -0.43
C TYR A 63 10.88 9.57 0.95
N HIS A 64 10.21 10.68 1.31
CA HIS A 64 10.44 11.42 2.57
C HIS A 64 9.15 11.68 3.36
N GLY A 65 8.06 10.99 3.04
CA GLY A 65 6.76 11.22 3.69
C GLY A 65 6.58 10.42 4.99
N SER A 66 5.45 10.67 5.67
CA SER A 66 4.98 9.89 6.81
C SER A 66 3.67 9.17 6.45
N PRO A 67 3.72 7.91 5.98
CA PRO A 67 2.55 7.17 5.52
C PRO A 67 1.46 7.06 6.59
N GLY A 68 1.84 6.72 7.83
CA GLY A 68 0.87 6.41 8.89
C GLY A 68 -0.06 7.59 9.22
N THR A 69 0.43 8.83 9.22
CA THR A 69 -0.39 10.01 9.54
C THR A 69 -1.49 10.25 8.51
N LYS A 70 -1.27 9.88 7.24
CA LYS A 70 -2.27 10.02 6.17
C LYS A 70 -3.43 9.03 6.30
N HIS A 71 -3.21 7.89 6.95
CA HIS A 71 -4.21 6.83 7.05
C HIS A 71 -5.13 6.96 8.26
N ILE A 72 -4.73 7.67 9.31
CA ILE A 72 -5.49 7.82 10.57
C ILE A 72 -6.88 8.44 10.35
N THR A 73 -7.02 9.31 9.36
CA THR A 73 -8.28 10.03 9.07
C THR A 73 -9.15 9.34 8.03
N LEU A 74 -8.77 8.15 7.57
CA LEU A 74 -9.55 7.38 6.60
C LEU A 74 -10.67 6.60 7.30
N PRO A 75 -11.87 6.47 6.69
CA PRO A 75 -12.96 5.65 7.20
C PRO A 75 -12.71 4.16 6.92
N VAL A 76 -11.54 3.65 7.29
CA VAL A 76 -11.12 2.26 7.02
C VAL A 76 -11.11 1.43 8.31
N GLY A 77 -11.23 0.12 8.14
CA GLY A 77 -11.18 -0.90 9.19
C GLY A 77 -10.43 -2.15 8.73
N ALA A 78 -10.40 -3.20 9.55
CA ALA A 78 -9.65 -4.43 9.28
C ALA A 78 -9.95 -5.03 7.90
N GLU A 79 -11.23 -5.13 7.52
CA GLU A 79 -11.66 -5.67 6.22
C GLU A 79 -11.02 -4.97 5.01
N HIS A 80 -10.73 -3.66 5.12
CA HIS A 80 -10.13 -2.88 4.04
C HIS A 80 -8.64 -3.21 3.92
N PHE A 81 -7.95 -3.37 5.06
CA PHE A 81 -6.54 -3.76 5.06
C PHE A 81 -6.38 -5.21 4.58
N ASP A 82 -7.23 -6.12 5.01
CA ASP A 82 -7.24 -7.52 4.55
C ASP A 82 -7.45 -7.59 3.04
N ARG A 83 -8.41 -6.80 2.51
CA ARG A 83 -8.65 -6.73 1.07
C ARG A 83 -7.47 -6.14 0.31
N TRP A 84 -6.87 -5.08 0.83
CA TRP A 84 -5.70 -4.43 0.23
C TRP A 84 -4.51 -5.40 0.17
N ILE A 85 -4.24 -6.13 1.25
CA ILE A 85 -3.18 -7.16 1.32
C ILE A 85 -3.47 -8.30 0.35
N SER A 86 -4.71 -8.79 0.30
CA SER A 86 -5.12 -9.84 -0.63
C SER A 86 -4.82 -9.44 -2.09
N ILE A 87 -5.22 -8.24 -2.52
CA ILE A 87 -4.95 -7.76 -3.87
C ILE A 87 -3.44 -7.60 -4.10
N PHE A 88 -2.69 -7.10 -3.11
CA PHE A 88 -1.26 -6.88 -3.22
C PHE A 88 -0.51 -8.21 -3.39
N TYR A 89 -0.85 -9.22 -2.59
CA TYR A 89 -0.25 -10.55 -2.66
C TYR A 89 -0.56 -11.23 -3.98
N THR A 90 -1.82 -11.24 -4.41
CA THR A 90 -2.19 -11.78 -5.73
C THR A 90 -1.42 -11.08 -6.86
N THR A 91 -1.22 -9.77 -6.77
CA THR A 91 -0.45 -9.02 -7.78
C THR A 91 1.02 -9.40 -7.78
N LEU A 92 1.65 -9.52 -6.61
CA LEU A 92 3.03 -10.00 -6.49
C LEU A 92 3.17 -11.42 -7.01
N ASP A 93 2.32 -12.34 -6.55
CA ASP A 93 2.36 -13.75 -6.94
C ASP A 93 2.17 -13.95 -8.43
N GLU A 94 1.45 -13.05 -9.10
CA GLU A 94 1.25 -13.09 -10.55
C GLU A 94 2.44 -12.55 -11.34
N LEU A 95 3.09 -11.49 -10.86
CA LEU A 95 4.13 -10.77 -11.61
C LEU A 95 5.56 -11.22 -11.27
N PHE A 96 5.83 -11.53 -10.02
CA PHE A 96 7.19 -11.69 -9.49
C PHE A 96 7.36 -12.95 -8.66
N SER A 97 8.60 -13.39 -8.52
CA SER A 97 9.02 -14.39 -7.53
C SER A 97 10.47 -14.14 -7.14
N GLY A 98 10.81 -14.34 -5.87
CA GLY A 98 12.16 -14.14 -5.36
C GLY A 98 12.16 -13.48 -3.98
N GLU A 99 13.35 -13.11 -3.51
CA GLU A 99 13.56 -12.55 -2.18
C GLU A 99 12.87 -11.19 -2.02
N LYS A 100 12.94 -10.32 -3.03
CA LYS A 100 12.30 -8.99 -2.96
C LYS A 100 10.79 -9.06 -3.06
N ALA A 101 10.24 -10.01 -3.80
CA ALA A 101 8.81 -10.28 -3.80
C ALA A 101 8.30 -10.72 -2.41
N GLU A 102 9.01 -11.62 -1.74
CA GLU A 102 8.66 -12.04 -0.37
C GLU A 102 8.88 -10.93 0.66
N GLU A 103 9.95 -10.14 0.53
CA GLU A 103 10.16 -8.94 1.34
C GLU A 103 9.00 -7.95 1.17
N ALA A 104 8.55 -7.71 -0.07
CA ALA A 104 7.44 -6.80 -0.34
C ALA A 104 6.15 -7.24 0.37
N LYS A 105 5.82 -8.55 0.34
CA LYS A 105 4.68 -9.11 1.08
C LYS A 105 4.82 -8.86 2.58
N TRP A 106 5.98 -9.19 3.14
CA TRP A 106 6.24 -9.02 4.57
C TRP A 106 6.14 -7.54 5.00
N ARG A 107 6.75 -6.62 4.25
CA ARG A 107 6.68 -5.17 4.49
C ARG A 107 5.25 -4.66 4.42
N ALA A 108 4.50 -5.07 3.40
CA ALA A 108 3.09 -4.73 3.22
C ALA A 108 2.26 -5.12 4.44
N GLN A 109 2.37 -6.37 4.90
CA GLN A 109 1.64 -6.85 6.08
C GLN A 109 1.99 -6.04 7.32
N LYS A 110 3.29 -5.81 7.58
CA LYS A 110 3.72 -5.02 8.76
C LYS A 110 3.17 -3.60 8.76
N MET A 111 3.07 -2.97 7.59
CA MET A 111 2.46 -1.66 7.47
C MET A 111 0.95 -1.68 7.69
N ALA A 112 0.25 -2.67 7.13
CA ALA A 112 -1.18 -2.85 7.36
C ALA A 112 -1.49 -3.02 8.85
N ASP A 113 -0.77 -3.90 9.54
CA ASP A 113 -0.91 -4.14 10.99
C ASP A 113 -0.67 -2.84 11.79
N MET A 114 0.40 -2.12 11.45
CA MET A 114 0.77 -0.87 12.13
C MET A 114 -0.28 0.22 11.91
N PHE A 115 -0.78 0.39 10.68
CA PHE A 115 -1.79 1.40 10.38
C PHE A 115 -3.13 1.06 11.02
N ALA A 116 -3.57 -0.20 10.95
CA ALA A 116 -4.78 -0.67 11.60
C ALA A 116 -4.73 -0.41 13.12
N SER A 117 -3.64 -0.82 13.77
CA SER A 117 -3.42 -0.59 15.21
C SER A 117 -3.47 0.90 15.56
N LYS A 118 -2.83 1.74 14.75
CA LYS A 118 -2.81 3.19 14.97
C LYS A 118 -4.21 3.79 14.82
N ILE A 119 -4.92 3.44 13.76
CA ILE A 119 -6.30 3.91 13.51
C ILE A 119 -7.22 3.51 14.65
N GLU A 120 -7.16 2.26 15.09
CA GLU A 120 -7.94 1.76 16.22
C GLU A 120 -7.63 2.54 17.51
N TYR A 121 -6.35 2.73 17.82
CA TYR A 121 -5.91 3.53 18.97
C TYR A 121 -6.48 4.95 18.93
N TYR A 122 -6.44 5.63 17.78
CA TYR A 122 -7.01 6.98 17.67
C TYR A 122 -8.54 6.94 17.81
N LYS A 123 -9.24 6.01 17.16
CA LYS A 123 -10.71 5.88 17.32
C LYS A 123 -11.13 5.68 18.78
N GLN A 124 -10.38 4.89 19.55
CA GLN A 124 -10.66 4.65 20.96
C GLN A 124 -10.30 5.84 21.87
N ASN A 125 -9.30 6.64 21.51
CA ASN A 125 -8.79 7.73 22.36
C ASN A 125 -9.23 9.14 21.93
N SER A 126 -9.76 9.32 20.72
CA SER A 126 -10.30 10.60 20.24
C SER A 126 -11.55 11.08 20.98
N GLY A 127 -12.12 10.25 21.88
CA GLY A 127 -13.21 10.62 22.80
C GLY A 127 -12.76 10.96 24.23
N ARG A 128 -11.47 10.83 24.58
CA ARG A 128 -10.96 11.25 25.90
C ARG A 128 -10.52 12.71 25.85
N THR A 129 -11.44 13.62 26.14
CA THR A 129 -11.09 14.97 26.60
C THR A 129 -10.25 14.82 27.86
N ILE A 130 -9.00 15.25 27.80
CA ILE A 130 -8.20 15.49 29.01
C ILE A 130 -8.85 16.70 29.69
N LEU A 131 -9.63 16.45 30.73
CA LEU A 131 -10.02 17.47 31.71
C LEU A 131 -8.83 17.78 32.61
#